data_AF-A0A926Y9Q2-F1
#
_entry.id   AF-A0A926Y9Q2-F1
#
_cell.length_a   1.000
_cell.length_b   1.000
_cell.length_c   1.000
_cell.angle_alpha   90.00
_cell.angle_beta   90.00
_cell.angle_gamma   90.00
#
_symmetry.space_group_name_H-M   'P 1'
#
loop_
_entity.id
_entity.type
_entity.pdbx_description
1 polymer ?
#
loop_
_entity_poly.entity_id
_entity_poly.type
_entity_poly.pdbx_seq_one_letter_code
_entity_poly.pdbx_strand_id
1 'polypeptide(L)'
;MAAYSIDLRKKILSAWQNKEGTQRDLAKRFKVSLSFIRDFLRRYRETGEITARPQGGYRRSKLKEKEQELLKIMVTEQSDIYLREIQEAIKEQKGIEVSISSLSRTLNRLKLKRKKNFSRN
;
A
#
# COMPACT_ATOMS: atom_id res chain seq x y z
N MET A 1 8.32 -10.51 7.53
CA MET A 1 7.89 -11.91 7.70
C MET A 1 6.75 -12.19 6.72
N ALA A 2 6.89 -13.22 5.89
CA ALA A 2 5.85 -13.63 4.96
C ALA A 2 4.63 -14.21 5.71
N ALA A 3 3.44 -14.08 5.12
CA ALA A 3 2.23 -14.68 5.67
C ALA A 3 2.26 -16.21 5.55
N TYR A 4 1.69 -16.92 6.54
CA TYR A 4 1.46 -18.36 6.45
C TYR A 4 0.57 -18.72 5.27
N SER A 5 0.88 -19.86 4.63
CA SER A 5 0.19 -20.37 3.44
C SER A 5 -1.30 -20.59 3.68
N ILE A 6 -2.09 -20.51 2.60
CA ILE A 6 -3.53 -20.73 2.67
C ILE A 6 -3.88 -22.16 3.09
N ASP A 7 -3.06 -23.14 2.68
CA ASP A 7 -3.24 -24.55 3.06
C ASP A 7 -3.13 -24.73 4.58
N LEU A 8 -2.11 -24.14 5.21
CA LEU A 8 -1.95 -24.21 6.67
C LEU A 8 -3.15 -23.61 7.40
N ARG A 9 -3.67 -22.48 6.89
CA ARG A 9 -4.85 -21.81 7.47
C ARG A 9 -6.12 -22.66 7.34
N LYS A 10 -6.32 -23.31 6.18
CA LYS A 10 -7.44 -24.24 5.98
C LYS A 10 -7.38 -25.41 6.95
N LYS A 11 -6.20 -26.00 7.13
CA LYS A 11 -5.98 -27.10 8.09
C LYS A 11 -6.24 -26.69 9.54
N ILE A 12 -5.75 -25.51 9.95
CA ILE A 12 -6.03 -24.95 11.28
C ILE A 12 -7.53 -24.71 11.47
N LEU A 13 -8.21 -24.16 10.45
CA LEU A 13 -9.64 -23.88 10.52
C LEU A 13 -10.47 -25.16 10.64
N SER A 14 -10.17 -26.18 9.83
CA SER A 14 -10.84 -27.47 9.91
C SER A 14 -10.66 -28.11 11.28
N ALA A 15 -9.43 -28.14 11.82
CA ALA A 15 -9.18 -28.68 13.15
C ALA A 15 -9.92 -27.90 14.26
N TRP A 16 -10.05 -26.57 14.10
CA TRP A 16 -10.82 -25.74 15.03
C TRP A 16 -12.33 -26.02 14.95
N GLN A 17 -12.89 -26.16 13.73
CA GLN A 17 -14.30 -26.48 13.52
C GLN A 17 -14.66 -27.87 14.05
N ASN A 18 -13.75 -28.83 13.91
CA ASN A 18 -13.88 -30.20 14.43
C ASN A 18 -13.67 -30.29 15.95
N LYS A 19 -13.39 -29.17 16.64
CA LYS A 19 -13.12 -29.12 18.08
C LYS A 19 -11.98 -30.06 18.51
N GLU A 20 -10.96 -30.23 17.67
CA GLU A 20 -9.81 -31.12 17.90
C GLU A 20 -8.84 -30.66 19.01
N GLY A 21 -9.22 -29.64 19.81
CA GLY A 21 -8.44 -29.15 20.94
C GLY A 21 -8.60 -27.65 21.20
N THR A 22 -7.87 -27.13 22.19
CA THR A 22 -7.84 -25.70 22.48
C THR A 22 -7.00 -24.94 21.46
N GLN A 23 -7.12 -23.60 21.42
CA GLN A 23 -6.25 -22.77 20.56
C GLN A 23 -4.76 -22.98 20.85
N ARG A 24 -4.39 -23.32 22.10
CA ARG A 24 -3.01 -23.61 22.51
C ARG A 24 -2.56 -24.96 21.95
N ASP A 25 -3.42 -25.96 21.91
CA ASP A 25 -3.11 -27.29 21.35
C ASP A 25 -2.95 -27.21 19.84
N LEU A 26 -3.82 -26.46 19.16
CA LEU A 26 -3.67 -26.18 17.73
C LEU A 26 -2.35 -25.46 17.43
N ALA A 27 -1.94 -24.51 18.28
CA ALA A 27 -0.70 -23.75 18.09
C ALA A 27 0.52 -24.68 18.14
N LYS A 28 0.55 -25.59 19.13
CA LYS A 28 1.58 -26.61 19.25
C LYS A 28 1.57 -27.58 18.06
N ARG A 29 0.41 -28.12 17.70
CA ARG A 29 0.25 -29.09 16.60
C ARG A 29 0.74 -28.55 15.27
N PHE A 30 0.34 -27.32 14.95
CA PHE A 30 0.70 -26.67 13.69
C PHE A 30 2.03 -25.91 13.74
N LYS A 31 2.75 -25.95 14.88
CA LYS A 31 4.04 -25.27 15.10
C LYS A 31 3.98 -23.77 14.78
N VAL A 32 2.90 -23.12 15.17
CA VAL A 32 2.68 -21.67 14.98
C VAL A 32 2.50 -20.98 16.34
N SER A 33 2.62 -19.66 16.36
CA SER A 33 2.38 -18.90 17.59
C SER A 33 0.90 -18.92 17.99
N LEU A 34 0.64 -18.90 19.30
CA LEU A 34 -0.71 -18.77 19.84
C LEU A 34 -1.39 -17.45 19.39
N SER A 35 -0.61 -16.37 19.32
CA SER A 35 -1.09 -15.07 18.84
C SER A 35 -1.64 -15.16 17.42
N PHE A 36 -0.93 -15.88 16.52
CA PHE A 36 -1.39 -16.09 15.16
C PHE A 36 -2.73 -16.83 15.11
N ILE A 37 -2.88 -17.93 15.86
CA ILE A 37 -4.15 -18.67 15.90
C ILE A 37 -5.28 -17.80 16.43
N ARG A 38 -5.06 -17.07 17.52
CA ARG A 38 -6.07 -16.19 18.12
C ARG A 38 -6.52 -15.11 17.13
N ASP A 39 -5.58 -14.42 16.50
CA ASP A 39 -5.87 -13.35 15.54
C ASP A 39 -6.46 -13.88 14.23
N PHE A 40 -6.08 -15.09 13.81
CA PHE A 40 -6.68 -15.77 12.66
C PHE A 40 -8.12 -16.16 12.93
N LEU A 41 -8.42 -16.84 14.04
CA LEU A 41 -9.77 -17.28 14.38
C LEU A 41 -10.70 -16.10 14.69
N ARG A 42 -10.22 -15.04 15.36
CA ARG A 42 -10.99 -13.81 15.56
C ARG A 42 -11.43 -13.23 14.22
N ARG A 43 -10.49 -13.03 13.30
CA ARG A 43 -10.79 -12.49 11.96
C ARG A 43 -11.73 -13.38 11.17
N TYR A 44 -11.53 -14.70 11.21
CA TYR A 44 -12.42 -15.63 10.53
C TYR A 44 -13.87 -15.50 11.06
N ARG A 45 -14.07 -15.29 12.36
CA ARG A 45 -15.41 -15.05 12.92
C ARG A 45 -16.02 -13.71 12.48
N GLU A 46 -15.20 -12.68 12.31
CA GLU A 46 -15.65 -11.33 11.92
C GLU A 46 -15.97 -11.21 10.42
N THR A 47 -15.16 -11.83 9.55
CA THR A 47 -15.23 -11.61 8.09
C THR A 47 -15.40 -12.87 7.27
N GLY A 48 -15.25 -14.07 7.85
CA GLY A 48 -15.20 -15.33 7.11
C GLY A 48 -13.94 -15.52 6.26
N GLU A 49 -13.01 -14.56 6.26
CA GLU A 49 -11.82 -14.59 5.41
C GLU A 49 -10.76 -15.56 5.95
N ILE A 50 -10.31 -16.48 5.09
CA ILE A 50 -9.22 -17.41 5.40
C ILE A 50 -7.88 -16.87 4.89
N THR A 51 -7.90 -16.08 3.82
CA THR A 51 -6.72 -15.59 3.13
C THR A 51 -5.92 -14.60 3.97
N ALA A 52 -4.61 -14.51 3.68
CA ALA A 52 -3.83 -13.41 4.20
C ALA A 52 -4.33 -12.11 3.56
N ARG A 53 -4.54 -11.07 4.36
CA ARG A 53 -4.69 -9.72 3.81
C ARG A 53 -3.38 -9.33 3.12
N PRO A 54 -3.46 -8.51 2.05
CA PRO A 54 -2.28 -7.97 1.41
C PRO A 54 -1.36 -7.35 2.46
N GLN A 55 -0.13 -7.87 2.55
CA GLN A 55 0.88 -7.34 3.45
C GLN A 55 1.50 -6.12 2.80
N GLY A 56 1.36 -4.97 3.46
CA GLY A 56 1.80 -3.70 2.93
C GLY A 56 0.81 -3.10 1.94
N GLY A 57 1.18 -1.92 1.46
CA GLY A 57 0.41 -1.09 0.56
C GLY A 57 1.10 0.25 0.45
N TYR A 58 1.14 0.81 -0.76
CA TYR A 58 1.67 2.16 -0.95
C TYR A 58 0.79 3.12 -0.15
N ARG A 59 1.39 3.93 0.74
CA ARG A 59 0.67 5.05 1.39
C ARG A 59 -0.04 5.82 0.27
N ARG A 60 -1.37 5.92 0.33
CA ARG A 60 -2.17 6.61 -0.70
C ARG A 60 -1.53 7.98 -0.95
N SER A 61 -1.10 8.22 -2.18
CA SER A 61 -0.48 9.50 -2.55
C SER A 61 -1.46 10.63 -2.20
N LYS A 62 -0.97 11.74 -1.64
CA LYS A 62 -1.79 12.94 -1.45
C LYS A 62 -2.32 13.48 -2.79
N LEU A 63 -1.62 13.18 -3.89
CA LEU A 63 -2.02 13.50 -5.26
C LEU A 63 -3.00 12.45 -5.76
N LYS A 64 -4.28 12.79 -5.81
CA LYS A 64 -5.35 11.95 -6.38
C LYS A 64 -5.37 12.12 -7.90
N GLU A 65 -6.37 11.54 -8.56
CA GLU A 65 -6.48 11.55 -10.03
C GLU A 65 -6.50 12.96 -10.61
N LYS A 66 -7.25 13.89 -10.00
CA LYS A 66 -7.33 15.29 -10.48
C LYS A 66 -5.98 16.01 -10.43
N GLU A 67 -5.21 15.83 -9.36
CA GLU A 67 -3.88 16.43 -9.27
C GLU A 67 -2.88 15.74 -10.20
N GLN A 68 -3.09 14.45 -10.51
CA GLN A 68 -2.28 13.71 -11.49
C GLN A 68 -2.55 14.15 -12.93
N GLU A 69 -3.79 14.54 -13.26
CA GLU A 69 -4.12 15.14 -14.56
C GLU A 69 -3.48 16.51 -14.73
N LEU A 70 -3.56 17.36 -13.69
CA LEU A 70 -2.89 18.66 -13.69
C LEU A 70 -1.37 18.51 -13.90
N LEU A 71 -0.76 17.55 -13.20
CA LEU A 71 0.66 17.19 -13.38
C LEU A 71 0.98 16.77 -14.81
N LYS A 72 0.10 16.00 -15.46
CA LYS A 72 0.29 15.61 -16.87
C LYS A 72 0.29 16.84 -17.77
N ILE A 73 -0.72 17.70 -17.65
CA ILE A 73 -0.87 18.91 -18.46
C ILE A 73 0.37 19.80 -18.31
N MET A 74 0.78 20.11 -17.07
CA MET A 74 1.95 20.95 -16.80
C MET A 74 3.25 20.39 -17.41
N VAL A 75 3.45 19.06 -17.32
CA VAL A 75 4.66 18.43 -17.86
C VAL A 75 4.61 18.28 -19.38
N THR A 76 3.42 18.14 -19.97
CA THR A 76 3.27 18.10 -21.44
C THR A 76 3.41 19.47 -22.08
N GLU A 77 2.86 20.51 -21.46
CA GLU A 77 2.96 21.90 -21.94
C GLU A 77 4.38 22.45 -21.72
N GLN A 78 4.98 22.14 -20.57
CA GLN A 78 6.32 22.60 -20.22
C GLN A 78 7.19 21.42 -19.80
N SER A 79 7.80 20.76 -20.79
CA SER A 79 8.65 19.58 -20.59
C SER A 79 9.90 19.82 -19.73
N ASP A 80 10.21 21.08 -19.38
CA ASP A 80 11.35 21.51 -18.56
C ASP A 80 10.94 22.07 -17.18
N ILE A 81 9.69 21.93 -16.73
CA ILE A 81 9.19 22.50 -15.45
C ILE A 81 9.83 21.88 -14.19
N TYR A 82 10.37 22.68 -13.27
CA TYR A 82 11.02 22.18 -12.07
C TYR A 82 10.02 21.62 -11.06
N LEU A 83 10.45 20.63 -10.25
CA LEU A 83 9.60 20.03 -9.22
C LEU A 83 9.10 21.05 -8.18
N ARG A 84 9.85 22.13 -7.94
CA ARG A 84 9.45 23.22 -7.03
C ARG A 84 8.32 24.05 -7.60
N GLU A 85 8.38 24.37 -8.89
CA GLU A 85 7.31 25.11 -9.59
C GLU A 85 6.01 24.30 -9.60
N ILE A 86 6.10 22.99 -9.85
CA ILE A 86 4.96 22.08 -9.72
C ILE A 86 4.40 22.09 -8.28
N GLN A 87 5.27 22.06 -7.28
CA GLN A 87 4.86 22.07 -5.87
C GLN A 87 4.09 23.35 -5.52
N GLU A 88 4.60 24.50 -5.96
CA GLU A 88 3.97 25.81 -5.75
C GLU A 88 2.62 25.88 -6.46
N ALA A 89 2.55 25.48 -7.73
CA ALA A 89 1.30 25.47 -8.49
C ALA A 89 0.23 24.57 -7.86
N ILE A 90 0.61 23.40 -7.32
CA ILE A 90 -0.33 22.51 -6.59
C ILE A 90 -0.76 23.13 -5.26
N LYS A 91 0.15 23.82 -4.56
CA LYS A 91 -0.17 24.52 -3.33
C LYS A 91 -1.15 25.68 -3.59
N GLU A 92 -0.93 26.46 -4.64
CA GLU A 92 -1.79 27.59 -5.01
C GLU A 92 -3.16 27.14 -5.51
N GLN A 93 -3.21 26.18 -6.44
CA GLN A 93 -4.48 25.78 -7.07
C GLN A 93 -5.34 24.85 -6.21
N LYS A 94 -4.72 24.05 -5.33
CA LYS A 94 -5.42 23.00 -4.56
C LYS A 94 -5.24 23.12 -3.06
N GLY A 95 -4.36 23.98 -2.55
CA GLY A 95 -4.07 24.09 -1.12
C GLY A 95 -3.37 22.85 -0.55
N ILE A 96 -2.84 21.95 -1.39
CA ILE A 96 -2.24 20.68 -0.94
C ILE A 96 -0.72 20.84 -0.86
N GLU A 97 -0.17 20.64 0.33
CA GLU A 97 1.28 20.59 0.50
C GLU A 97 1.83 19.18 0.24
N VAL A 98 2.64 19.09 -0.81
CA VAL A 98 3.23 17.85 -1.31
C VAL A 98 4.74 17.97 -1.34
N SER A 99 5.46 16.98 -0.82
CA SER A 99 6.93 17.00 -0.87
C SER A 99 7.45 16.78 -2.30
N ILE A 100 8.61 17.36 -2.62
CA ILE A 100 9.34 17.14 -3.88
C ILE A 100 9.54 15.63 -4.15
N SER A 101 9.86 14.85 -3.10
CA SER A 101 10.04 13.40 -3.24
C SER A 101 8.75 12.67 -3.62
N SER A 102 7.59 13.16 -3.16
CA SER A 102 6.28 12.62 -3.54
C SER A 102 5.94 12.97 -4.98
N LEU A 103 6.27 14.18 -5.43
CA LEU A 103 6.11 14.62 -6.82
C LEU A 103 6.97 13.78 -7.76
N SER A 104 8.26 13.61 -7.46
CA SER A 104 9.18 12.78 -8.25
C SER A 104 8.68 11.34 -8.38
N ARG A 105 8.25 10.70 -7.27
CA ARG A 105 7.66 9.35 -7.32
C ARG A 105 6.39 9.30 -8.16
N THR A 106 5.56 10.34 -8.09
CA THR A 106 4.30 10.41 -8.85
C THR A 106 4.56 10.57 -10.35
N LEU A 107 5.49 11.44 -10.75
CA LEU A 107 5.90 11.59 -12.15
C LEU A 107 6.49 10.30 -12.71
N ASN A 108 7.37 9.63 -11.97
CA ASN A 108 7.94 8.34 -12.35
C ASN A 108 6.84 7.27 -12.53
N ARG A 109 5.85 7.23 -11.63
CA ARG A 109 4.70 6.31 -11.75
C ARG A 109 3.86 6.60 -12.99
N LEU A 110 3.66 7.88 -13.32
CA LEU A 110 2.94 8.32 -14.51
C LEU A 110 3.77 8.18 -15.80
N LYS A 111 5.01 7.68 -15.71
CA LYS A 111 5.99 7.58 -16.81
C LYS A 111 6.23 8.92 -17.52
N LEU A 112 6.02 10.03 -16.82
CA LEU A 112 6.25 11.37 -17.33
C LEU A 112 7.74 11.67 -17.22
N LYS A 113 8.43 11.67 -18.36
CA LYS A 113 9.83 12.07 -18.44
C LYS A 113 9.88 13.58 -18.63
N ARG A 114 10.44 14.26 -17.64
CA ARG A 114 10.84 15.65 -17.79
C ARG A 114 12.17 15.72 -18.53
N LYS A 115 12.32 16.60 -19.50
CA LYS A 115 13.64 16.96 -20.03
C LYS A 115 14.35 17.79 -18.97
N LYS A 116 15.57 17.40 -18.62
CA LYS A 116 16.35 18.10 -17.59
C LYS A 116 17.33 19.01 -18.31
N ASN A 117 16.91 20.22 -18.64
CA ASN A 117 17.86 21.25 -19.04
C ASN A 117 18.60 21.74 -17.78
N PHE A 118 19.91 21.56 -17.74
CA PHE A 118 20.79 21.96 -16.63
C PHE A 118 21.06 23.49 -16.61
N SER A 119 20.18 24.29 -17.22
CA SER A 119 20.37 25.72 -17.42
C SER A 119 19.36 26.54 -16.64
N ARG A 120 19.72 26.93 -15.41
CA ARG A 120 20.07 28.31 -15.03
C ARG A 120 20.19 28.46 -13.51
N ASN A 121 21.13 29.36 -13.17
CA ASN A 121 21.54 29.97 -11.90
C ASN A 121 20.54 29.90 -10.73
#